data_AF-A0A5A8D3Q3-F1
#
_entry.id   AF-A0A5A8D3Q3-F1
#
_cell.length_a   1.000
_cell.length_b   1.000
_cell.length_c   1.000
_cell.angle_alpha   90.00
_cell.angle_beta   90.00
_cell.angle_gamma   90.00
#
_symmetry.space_group_name_H-M   'P 1'
#
loop_
_entity.id
_entity.type
_entity.pdbx_description
1 polymer ?
#
loop_
_entity_poly.entity_id
_entity_poly.type
_entity_poly.pdbx_seq_one_letter_code
_entity_poly.pdbx_strand_id
1 'polypeptide(L)'
;MHPPEDSLFCPQASGRVAFVLVVEKDCIFHRLAQDGLPQKSRCAMVTGKGMPDLAARAMTWRLATRFKCPVVALTDCNPSGMNVALAYKLACKSSTLPSADEEQFKVSQLAWLGLSPFDLDVVDPSAVLPLSSRDRTLAANLAARDSLPPSWADCAREMLDADRKAELESLYTSGGGVGGVMAYVLRKLRDQEWLL
;
A
#
# COMPACT_ATOMS: atom_id res chain seq x y z
N MET A 1 -10.55 19.16 -22.15
CA MET A 1 -10.77 17.76 -21.75
C MET A 1 -10.47 17.70 -20.26
N HIS A 2 -11.52 17.64 -19.42
CA HIS A 2 -11.35 17.53 -17.97
C HIS A 2 -10.79 16.14 -17.64
N PRO A 3 -9.82 16.00 -16.71
CA PRO A 3 -9.46 14.70 -16.19
C PRO A 3 -10.68 14.09 -15.48
N PRO A 4 -10.86 12.76 -15.53
CA PRO A 4 -11.96 12.10 -14.82
C PRO A 4 -11.85 12.39 -13.31
N GLU A 5 -12.99 12.54 -12.65
CA GLU A 5 -13.09 12.81 -11.20
C GLU A 5 -12.46 11.69 -10.33
N ASP A 6 -12.09 10.56 -10.94
CA ASP A 6 -11.41 9.42 -10.33
C ASP A 6 -9.87 9.48 -10.37
N SER A 7 -9.27 10.53 -10.97
CA SER A 7 -7.81 10.65 -10.98
C SER A 7 -7.30 11.16 -9.63
N LEU A 8 -6.60 10.31 -8.87
CA LEU A 8 -5.90 10.69 -7.63
C LEU A 8 -4.88 11.85 -7.82
N PHE A 9 -4.49 12.13 -9.06
CA PHE A 9 -3.47 13.13 -9.39
C PHE A 9 -4.07 14.38 -10.02
N CYS A 10 -4.08 15.48 -9.28
CA CYS A 10 -4.29 16.82 -9.85
C CYS A 10 -2.93 17.43 -10.26
N PRO A 11 -2.62 17.60 -11.56
CA PRO A 11 -1.28 18.04 -11.98
C PRO A 11 -0.95 19.50 -11.64
N GLN A 12 -1.95 20.32 -11.31
CA GLN A 12 -1.85 21.79 -11.40
C GLN A 12 -1.74 22.57 -10.08
N ALA A 13 -1.43 21.95 -8.94
CA ALA A 13 -1.17 22.70 -7.70
C ALA A 13 0.33 22.99 -7.49
N SER A 14 0.72 24.25 -7.67
CA SER A 14 2.00 24.79 -7.18
C SER A 14 2.04 24.69 -5.65
N GLY A 15 3.03 23.97 -5.10
CA GLY A 15 3.33 23.93 -3.66
C GLY A 15 2.54 22.97 -2.76
N ARG A 16 1.76 22.02 -3.29
CA ARG A 16 0.98 21.06 -2.47
C ARG A 16 1.52 19.63 -2.57
N VAL A 17 1.41 18.90 -1.46
CA VAL A 17 1.57 17.44 -1.40
C VAL A 17 0.52 16.80 -2.31
N ALA A 18 0.95 16.02 -3.30
CA ALA A 18 0.09 15.37 -4.29
C ALA A 18 -0.61 14.14 -3.71
N PHE A 19 0.05 13.40 -2.82
CA PHE A 19 -0.48 12.24 -2.12
C PHE A 19 0.35 11.92 -0.87
N VAL A 20 -0.22 11.12 0.03
CA VAL A 20 0.50 10.49 1.14
C VAL A 20 0.82 9.05 0.77
N LEU A 21 2.09 8.66 0.83
CA LEU A 21 2.55 7.29 0.68
C LEU A 21 2.77 6.67 2.06
N VAL A 22 1.97 5.67 2.40
CA VAL A 22 2.24 4.80 3.55
C VAL A 22 3.17 3.68 3.10
N VAL A 23 4.29 3.50 3.78
CA VAL A 23 5.27 2.43 3.51
C VAL A 23 5.36 1.52 4.72
N GLU A 24 5.09 0.24 4.54
CA GLU A 24 5.17 -0.76 5.62
C GLU A 24 6.56 -0.84 6.24
N LYS A 25 7.59 -1.10 5.43
CA LYS A 25 8.95 -1.39 5.89
C LYS A 25 9.84 -0.15 6.00
N ASP A 26 10.58 -0.07 7.10
CA ASP A 26 11.51 1.03 7.40
C ASP A 26 12.65 1.13 6.39
N CYS A 27 13.20 -0.02 5.95
CA CYS A 27 14.26 -0.08 4.94
C CYS A 27 13.79 0.48 3.58
N ILE A 28 12.58 0.13 3.14
CA ILE A 28 11.98 0.63 1.91
C ILE A 28 11.69 2.12 2.01
N PHE A 29 11.18 2.58 3.17
CA PHE A 29 10.92 3.99 3.43
C PHE A 29 12.20 4.82 3.29
N HIS A 30 13.29 4.41 3.96
CA HIS A 30 14.57 5.10 3.85
C HIS A 30 15.13 5.06 2.43
N ARG A 31 14.98 3.92 1.73
CA ARG A 31 15.45 3.81 0.35
C ARG A 31 14.72 4.78 -0.58
N LEU A 32 13.39 4.85 -0.52
CA LEU A 32 12.60 5.79 -1.33
C LEU A 32 12.91 7.25 -0.99
N ALA A 33 13.21 7.56 0.28
CA ALA A 33 13.66 8.89 0.69
C ALA A 33 15.02 9.24 0.09
N GLN A 34 15.98 8.32 0.13
CA GLN A 34 17.31 8.49 -0.46
C GLN A 34 17.26 8.62 -1.99
N ASP A 35 16.39 7.87 -2.65
CA ASP A 35 16.18 7.94 -4.10
C ASP A 35 15.43 9.24 -4.52
N GLY A 36 14.97 10.05 -3.56
CA GLY A 36 14.35 11.36 -3.77
C GLY A 36 12.89 11.32 -4.20
N LEU A 37 12.16 10.25 -3.86
CA LEU A 37 10.74 10.09 -4.22
C LEU A 37 9.88 11.28 -3.72
N PRO A 38 10.00 11.78 -2.47
CA PRO A 38 9.18 12.89 -1.99
C PRO A 38 9.26 14.14 -2.87
N GLN A 39 10.46 14.48 -3.34
CA GLN A 39 10.70 15.66 -4.18
C GLN A 39 10.23 15.42 -5.61
N LYS A 40 10.52 14.24 -6.17
CA LYS A 40 10.13 13.88 -7.55
C LYS A 40 8.62 13.77 -7.75
N SER A 41 7.93 13.21 -6.76
CA SER A 41 6.49 12.91 -6.83
C SER A 41 5.63 13.86 -6.02
N ARG A 42 6.24 14.85 -5.33
CA ARG A 42 5.57 15.77 -4.40
C ARG A 42 4.75 15.04 -3.34
N CYS A 43 5.24 13.93 -2.80
CA CYS A 43 4.51 13.14 -1.82
C CYS A 43 5.01 13.33 -0.38
N ALA A 44 4.12 13.22 0.59
CA ALA A 44 4.50 12.98 1.97
C ALA A 44 4.61 11.47 2.19
N MET A 45 5.59 11.02 2.98
CA MET A 45 5.73 9.60 3.30
C MET A 45 5.50 9.37 4.80
N VAL A 46 4.84 8.26 5.13
CA VAL A 46 4.63 7.79 6.50
C VAL A 46 5.02 6.32 6.58
N THR A 47 5.63 5.90 7.68
CA THR A 47 5.85 4.48 7.97
C THR A 47 5.41 4.15 9.39
N GLY A 48 4.74 3.01 9.55
CA GLY A 48 4.45 2.40 10.84
C GLY A 48 5.48 1.34 11.26
N LYS A 49 6.48 1.05 10.41
CA LYS A 49 7.46 -0.03 10.58
C LYS A 49 6.79 -1.40 10.79
N GLY A 50 5.79 -1.71 9.97
CA GLY A 50 4.89 -2.87 10.11
C GLY A 50 3.46 -2.45 10.44
N MET A 51 2.82 -3.16 11.37
CA MET A 51 1.46 -2.86 11.82
C MET A 51 1.40 -1.47 12.48
N PRO A 52 0.57 -0.54 11.98
CA PRO A 52 0.58 0.82 12.48
C PRO A 52 -0.07 0.95 13.86
N ASP A 53 0.53 1.77 14.71
CA ASP A 53 -0.06 2.19 15.97
C ASP A 53 -1.08 3.34 15.78
N LEU A 54 -1.62 3.84 16.89
CA LEU A 54 -2.57 4.96 16.85
C LEU A 54 -1.93 6.24 16.30
N ALA A 55 -0.66 6.50 16.64
CA ALA A 55 0.03 7.72 16.25
C ALA A 55 0.31 7.75 14.74
N ALA A 56 0.76 6.64 14.16
CA ALA A 56 0.99 6.48 12.72
C ALA A 56 -0.31 6.67 11.92
N ARG A 57 -1.42 6.09 12.39
CA ARG A 57 -2.75 6.30 11.77
C ARG A 57 -3.21 7.75 11.90
N ALA A 58 -3.13 8.33 13.09
CA ALA A 58 -3.49 9.73 13.33
C ALA A 58 -2.66 10.69 12.45
N MET A 59 -1.36 10.45 12.32
CA MET A 59 -0.48 11.25 11.46
C MET A 59 -0.90 11.15 9.99
N THR A 60 -1.16 9.94 9.51
CA THR A 60 -1.60 9.70 8.12
C THR A 60 -2.93 10.40 7.84
N TRP A 61 -3.90 10.26 8.74
CA TRP A 61 -5.20 10.93 8.64
C TRP A 61 -5.07 12.45 8.66
N ARG A 62 -4.21 13.00 9.54
CA ARG A 62 -3.93 14.45 9.62
C ARG A 62 -3.32 14.98 8.33
N LEU A 63 -2.34 14.28 7.77
CA LEU A 63 -1.72 14.65 6.49
C LEU A 63 -2.75 14.64 5.36
N ALA A 64 -3.51 13.54 5.23
CA ALA A 64 -4.54 13.39 4.21
C ALA A 64 -5.58 14.52 4.29
N THR A 65 -6.07 14.81 5.50
CA THR A 65 -7.05 15.88 5.75
C THR A 65 -6.47 17.28 5.52
N ARG A 66 -5.24 17.52 5.99
CA ARG A 66 -4.57 18.82 5.88
C ARG A 66 -4.25 19.20 4.45
N PHE A 67 -3.84 18.24 3.63
CA PHE A 67 -3.47 18.44 2.23
C PHE A 67 -4.61 18.14 1.25
N LYS A 68 -5.69 17.51 1.73
CA LYS A 68 -6.83 17.08 0.91
C LYS A 68 -6.37 16.25 -0.28
N CYS A 69 -5.47 15.31 -0.01
CA CYS A 69 -4.82 14.48 -1.02
C CYS A 69 -5.09 13.00 -0.74
N PRO A 70 -4.99 12.15 -1.76
CA PRO A 70 -5.18 10.72 -1.59
C PRO A 70 -4.07 10.08 -0.77
N VAL A 71 -4.36 8.89 -0.26
CA VAL A 71 -3.43 8.05 0.49
C VAL A 71 -3.27 6.73 -0.25
N VAL A 72 -2.03 6.35 -0.49
CA VAL A 72 -1.66 5.08 -1.12
C VAL A 72 -0.76 4.29 -0.18
N ALA A 73 -0.97 2.97 -0.08
CA ALA A 73 -0.15 2.09 0.74
C ALA A 73 0.75 1.18 -0.10
N LEU A 74 2.02 1.10 0.28
CA LEU A 74 3.03 0.21 -0.28
C LEU A 74 3.47 -0.81 0.80
N THR A 75 3.15 -2.09 0.58
CA THR A 75 3.36 -3.20 1.51
C THR A 75 3.88 -4.43 0.76
N ASP A 76 4.29 -5.46 1.48
CA ASP A 76 4.63 -6.75 0.85
C ASP A 76 3.42 -7.41 0.18
N CYS A 77 3.67 -8.27 -0.82
CA CYS A 77 2.66 -9.14 -1.41
C CYS A 77 2.46 -10.36 -0.52
N ASN A 78 1.79 -10.16 0.62
CA ASN A 78 1.35 -11.22 1.50
C ASN A 78 0.13 -10.76 2.34
N PRO A 79 -0.57 -11.70 3.02
CA PRO A 79 -1.74 -11.37 3.85
C PRO A 79 -1.44 -10.43 5.03
N SER A 80 -0.21 -10.42 5.54
CA SER A 80 0.20 -9.51 6.62
C SER A 80 0.37 -8.07 6.11
N GLY A 81 0.99 -7.89 4.93
CA GLY A 81 1.11 -6.60 4.25
C GLY A 81 -0.27 -6.02 3.90
N MET A 82 -1.19 -6.86 3.40
CA MET A 82 -2.58 -6.45 3.19
C MET A 82 -3.24 -5.96 4.49
N ASN A 83 -3.03 -6.65 5.62
CA ASN A 83 -3.54 -6.21 6.92
C ASN A 83 -2.96 -4.86 7.37
N VAL A 84 -1.69 -4.58 7.10
CA VAL A 84 -1.08 -3.26 7.37
C VAL A 84 -1.84 -2.17 6.62
N ALA A 85 -2.10 -2.34 5.33
CA ALA A 85 -2.86 -1.36 4.55
C ALA A 85 -4.32 -1.23 5.03
N LEU A 86 -4.96 -2.35 5.40
CA LEU A 86 -6.31 -2.34 5.97
C LEU A 86 -6.39 -1.63 7.33
N ALA A 87 -5.33 -1.67 8.13
CA ALA A 87 -5.32 -1.00 9.43
C ALA A 87 -5.44 0.52 9.32
N TYR A 88 -4.94 1.10 8.23
CA TYR A 88 -5.17 2.51 7.89
C TYR A 88 -6.56 2.72 7.28
N LYS A 89 -6.99 1.85 6.35
CA LYS A 89 -8.25 2.01 5.61
C LYS A 89 -9.49 1.85 6.46
N LEU A 90 -9.48 0.90 7.40
CA LEU A 90 -10.63 0.51 8.22
C LEU A 90 -10.48 0.91 9.68
N ALA A 91 -9.32 1.45 10.07
CA ALA A 91 -8.96 1.72 11.45
C ALA A 91 -8.93 0.49 12.37
N CYS A 92 -8.84 -0.73 11.81
CA CYS A 92 -8.82 -1.98 12.57
C CYS A 92 -7.40 -2.54 12.70
N LYS A 93 -7.00 -2.97 13.90
CA LYS A 93 -5.73 -3.70 14.09
C LYS A 93 -5.82 -5.18 13.68
N SER A 94 -7.03 -5.72 13.50
CA SER A 94 -7.33 -7.13 13.20
C SER A 94 -8.83 -7.30 12.85
N SER A 95 -9.38 -8.50 13.03
CA SER A 95 -10.82 -8.84 12.93
C SER A 95 -11.72 -8.18 13.99
N THR A 96 -11.19 -7.33 14.85
CA THR A 96 -11.95 -6.59 15.87
C THR A 96 -12.46 -5.26 15.33
N LEU A 97 -13.67 -4.90 15.71
CA LEU A 97 -14.21 -3.57 15.44
C LEU A 97 -13.34 -2.49 16.11
N PRO A 98 -13.09 -1.37 15.44
CA PRO A 98 -12.35 -0.24 16.00
C PRO A 98 -13.17 0.40 17.13
N SER A 99 -12.50 0.97 18.13
CA SER A 99 -13.18 1.86 19.08
C SER A 99 -13.56 3.18 18.39
N ALA A 100 -14.50 3.94 18.98
CA ALA A 100 -14.88 5.26 18.44
C ALA A 100 -13.66 6.19 18.27
N ASP A 101 -12.70 6.14 19.19
CA ASP A 101 -11.45 6.90 19.13
C ASP A 101 -10.50 6.40 18.03
N GLU A 102 -10.59 5.14 17.62
CA GLU A 102 -9.80 4.60 16.52
C GLU A 102 -10.45 4.92 15.16
N GLU A 103 -11.78 4.90 15.08
CA GLU A 103 -12.54 5.23 13.87
C GLU A 103 -12.25 6.64 13.35
N GLN A 104 -11.96 7.59 14.25
CA GLN A 104 -11.67 8.97 13.86
C GLN A 104 -10.46 9.10 12.91
N PHE A 105 -9.53 8.14 12.93
CA PHE A 105 -8.32 8.14 12.10
C PHE A 105 -8.42 7.19 10.90
N LYS A 106 -9.63 6.76 10.55
CA LYS A 106 -9.89 5.95 9.36
C LYS A 106 -9.61 6.74 8.09
N VAL A 107 -8.87 6.13 7.16
CA VAL A 107 -8.61 6.69 5.82
C VAL A 107 -9.32 5.83 4.79
N SER A 108 -10.66 5.92 4.73
CA SER A 108 -11.52 5.06 3.90
C SER A 108 -11.14 5.05 2.42
N GLN A 109 -10.61 6.17 1.92
CA GLN A 109 -10.15 6.37 0.54
C GLN A 109 -8.73 5.85 0.26
N LEU A 110 -8.11 5.17 1.22
CA LEU A 110 -6.80 4.57 1.01
C LEU A 110 -6.87 3.53 -0.11
N ALA A 111 -5.97 3.68 -1.07
CA ALA A 111 -5.75 2.71 -2.13
C ALA A 111 -4.49 1.88 -1.85
N TRP A 112 -4.52 0.59 -2.16
CA TRP A 112 -3.35 -0.27 -2.04
C TRP A 112 -2.58 -0.26 -3.37
N LEU A 113 -1.37 0.28 -3.34
CA LEU A 113 -0.47 0.39 -4.50
C LEU A 113 0.22 -0.95 -4.80
N GLY A 114 0.23 -1.86 -3.83
CA GLY A 114 0.91 -3.14 -3.89
C GLY A 114 2.14 -3.18 -2.97
N LEU A 115 3.04 -4.13 -3.14
CA LEU A 115 3.05 -5.16 -4.18
C LEU A 115 1.79 -6.04 -4.11
N SER A 116 0.99 -6.06 -5.18
CA SER A 116 -0.23 -6.87 -5.25
C SER A 116 0.10 -8.26 -5.82
N PRO A 117 -0.77 -9.27 -5.66
CA PRO A 117 -0.51 -10.59 -6.24
C PRO A 117 -0.47 -10.58 -7.78
N PHE A 118 -1.03 -9.54 -8.42
CA PHE A 118 -1.00 -9.34 -9.86
C PHE A 118 0.30 -8.66 -10.35
N ASP A 119 1.16 -8.20 -9.44
CA ASP A 119 2.44 -7.55 -9.77
C ASP A 119 3.64 -8.52 -9.72
N LEU A 120 3.43 -9.81 -9.50
CA LEU A 120 4.53 -10.77 -9.33
C LEU A 120 5.38 -10.97 -10.59
N ASP A 121 4.87 -10.62 -11.77
CA ASP A 121 5.62 -10.71 -13.03
C ASP A 121 6.77 -9.70 -13.13
N VAL A 122 6.74 -8.63 -12.34
CA VAL A 122 7.85 -7.64 -12.28
C VAL A 122 8.90 -7.98 -11.22
N VAL A 123 8.69 -9.06 -10.46
CA VAL A 123 9.59 -9.54 -9.42
C VAL A 123 10.51 -10.62 -9.99
N ASP A 124 11.74 -10.69 -9.50
CA ASP A 124 12.63 -11.81 -9.82
C ASP A 124 11.96 -13.14 -9.41
N PRO A 125 11.78 -14.09 -10.35
CA PRO A 125 11.14 -15.38 -10.04
C PRO A 125 11.78 -16.14 -8.87
N SER A 126 13.08 -15.94 -8.63
CA SER A 126 13.81 -16.57 -7.50
C SER A 126 13.45 -15.97 -6.13
N ALA A 127 12.88 -14.76 -6.10
CA ALA A 127 12.44 -14.08 -4.90
C ALA A 127 10.96 -14.34 -4.56
N VAL A 128 10.22 -15.02 -5.45
CA VAL A 128 8.83 -15.43 -5.21
C VAL A 128 8.82 -16.70 -4.37
N LEU A 129 8.10 -16.66 -3.25
CA LEU A 129 8.05 -17.75 -2.27
C LEU A 129 6.63 -18.31 -2.15
N PRO A 130 6.47 -19.58 -1.78
CA PRO A 130 5.16 -20.13 -1.45
C PRO A 130 4.59 -19.52 -0.17
N LEU A 131 3.26 -19.53 -0.01
CA LEU A 131 2.64 -19.12 1.24
C LEU A 131 2.98 -20.11 2.36
N SER A 132 3.32 -19.58 3.53
CA SER A 132 3.42 -20.40 4.74
C SER A 132 2.04 -20.85 5.21
N SER A 133 1.97 -21.86 6.09
CA SER A 133 0.69 -22.27 6.68
C SER A 133 -0.04 -21.12 7.38
N ARG A 134 0.72 -20.23 8.04
CA ARG A 134 0.17 -19.02 8.66
C ARG A 134 -0.40 -18.05 7.62
N ASP A 135 0.32 -17.85 6.52
CA ASP A 135 -0.13 -16.96 5.45
C ASP A 135 -1.45 -17.47 4.85
N ARG A 136 -1.56 -18.78 4.57
CA ARG A 136 -2.81 -19.37 4.04
C ARG A 136 -4.00 -19.16 4.96
N THR A 137 -3.83 -19.38 6.26
CA THR A 137 -4.90 -19.13 7.25
C THR A 137 -5.32 -17.66 7.24
N LEU A 138 -4.36 -16.73 7.19
CA LEU A 138 -4.67 -15.30 7.16
C LEU A 138 -5.36 -14.88 5.84
N ALA A 139 -4.89 -15.39 4.70
CA ALA A 139 -5.49 -15.12 3.40
C ALA A 139 -6.92 -15.65 3.32
N ALA A 140 -7.18 -16.86 3.82
CA ALA A 140 -8.52 -17.44 3.87
C ALA A 140 -9.48 -16.60 4.72
N ASN A 141 -9.01 -16.13 5.89
CA ASN A 141 -9.80 -15.24 6.74
C ASN A 141 -10.08 -13.89 6.08
N LEU A 142 -9.12 -13.33 5.32
CA LEU A 142 -9.32 -12.09 4.57
C LEU A 142 -10.31 -12.28 3.42
N ALA A 143 -10.17 -13.36 2.64
CA ALA A 143 -11.04 -13.68 1.51
C ALA A 143 -12.50 -13.91 1.91
N ALA A 144 -12.74 -14.38 3.15
CA ALA A 144 -14.06 -14.62 3.72
C ALA A 144 -14.63 -13.41 4.49
N ARG A 145 -13.94 -12.26 4.55
CA ARG A 145 -14.36 -11.13 5.38
C ARG A 145 -15.32 -10.20 4.64
N ASP A 146 -16.57 -10.13 5.10
CA ASP A 146 -17.64 -9.31 4.48
C ASP A 146 -17.34 -7.80 4.43
N SER A 147 -16.55 -7.29 5.37
CA SER A 147 -16.19 -5.86 5.43
C SER A 147 -15.06 -5.47 4.47
N LEU A 148 -14.53 -6.41 3.70
CA LEU A 148 -13.44 -6.17 2.76
C LEU A 148 -13.98 -5.77 1.38
N PRO A 149 -13.40 -4.75 0.71
CA PRO A 149 -13.76 -4.45 -0.67
C PRO A 149 -13.56 -5.65 -1.60
N PRO A 150 -14.40 -5.86 -2.63
CA PRO A 150 -14.29 -7.01 -3.53
C PRO A 150 -12.90 -7.18 -4.15
N SER A 151 -12.31 -6.09 -4.63
CA SER A 151 -10.94 -6.03 -5.19
C SER A 151 -9.87 -6.56 -4.24
N TRP A 152 -9.99 -6.30 -2.94
CA TRP A 152 -9.05 -6.78 -1.93
C TRP A 152 -9.32 -8.23 -1.55
N ALA A 153 -10.59 -8.65 -1.52
CA ALA A 153 -10.96 -10.05 -1.32
C ALA A 153 -10.46 -10.93 -2.49
N ASP A 154 -10.55 -10.43 -3.72
CA ASP A 154 -10.02 -11.08 -4.92
C ASP A 154 -8.49 -11.24 -4.81
N CYS A 155 -7.77 -10.23 -4.31
CA CYS A 155 -6.35 -10.37 -4.05
C CYS A 155 -6.02 -11.46 -3.02
N ALA A 156 -6.81 -11.57 -1.95
CA ALA A 156 -6.61 -12.61 -0.95
C ALA A 156 -6.87 -14.01 -1.53
N ARG A 157 -7.85 -14.16 -2.44
CA ARG A 157 -8.10 -15.42 -3.17
C ARG A 157 -6.98 -15.71 -4.16
N GLU A 158 -6.54 -14.72 -4.92
CA GLU A 158 -5.41 -14.88 -5.86
C GLU A 158 -4.14 -15.34 -5.13
N MET A 159 -3.83 -14.79 -3.94
CA MET A 159 -2.71 -15.27 -3.13
C MET A 159 -2.84 -16.76 -2.75
N LEU A 160 -4.05 -17.22 -2.43
CA LEU A 160 -4.32 -18.62 -2.09
C LEU A 160 -4.22 -19.53 -3.31
N ASP A 161 -4.82 -19.13 -4.42
CA ASP A 161 -4.91 -19.91 -5.65
C ASP A 161 -3.54 -20.05 -6.31
N ALA A 162 -2.79 -18.95 -6.38
CA ALA A 162 -1.45 -18.95 -6.95
C ALA A 162 -0.40 -19.52 -5.99
N ASP A 163 -0.69 -19.54 -4.68
CA ASP A 163 0.24 -19.94 -3.61
C ASP A 163 1.58 -19.20 -3.68
N ARG A 164 1.54 -17.88 -3.86
CA ARG A 164 2.74 -17.04 -4.03
C ARG A 164 2.69 -15.82 -3.13
N LYS A 165 3.86 -15.44 -2.62
CA LYS A 165 4.15 -14.17 -1.96
C LYS A 165 5.50 -13.62 -2.40
N ALA A 166 5.67 -12.32 -2.22
CA ALA A 166 6.95 -11.64 -2.44
C ALA A 166 7.10 -10.47 -1.47
N GLU A 167 8.35 -10.19 -1.09
CA GLU A 167 8.72 -9.01 -0.31
C GLU A 167 9.01 -7.82 -1.22
N LEU A 168 8.79 -6.59 -0.76
CA LEU A 168 9.09 -5.38 -1.53
C LEU A 168 10.58 -5.29 -1.93
N GLU A 169 11.48 -5.83 -1.11
CA GLU A 169 12.92 -5.91 -1.37
C GLU A 169 13.25 -6.69 -2.64
N SER A 170 12.37 -7.59 -3.08
CA SER A 170 12.53 -8.31 -4.34
C SER A 170 12.54 -7.40 -5.57
N LEU A 171 11.99 -6.18 -5.45
CA LEU A 171 12.02 -5.16 -6.49
C LEU A 171 13.36 -4.44 -6.59
N TYR A 172 14.34 -4.68 -5.70
CA TYR A 172 15.65 -4.01 -5.78
C TYR A 172 16.47 -4.42 -7.01
N THR A 173 16.29 -5.65 -7.49
CA THR A 173 17.01 -6.20 -8.64
C THR A 173 16.23 -6.05 -9.94
N SER A 174 14.91 -5.81 -9.85
CA SER A 174 14.05 -5.57 -11.01
C SER A 174 14.46 -4.30 -11.77
N GLY A 175 14.71 -4.43 -13.08
CA GLY A 175 15.01 -3.30 -13.97
C GLY A 175 16.48 -2.88 -14.09
N GLY A 176 17.43 -3.73 -13.67
CA GLY A 176 18.85 -3.56 -14.02
C GLY A 176 19.66 -2.61 -13.14
N GLY A 177 19.18 -2.24 -11.94
CA GLY A 177 20.00 -1.49 -10.97
C GLY A 177 19.24 -0.69 -9.91
N VAL A 178 19.96 0.28 -9.34
CA VAL A 178 19.55 1.18 -8.24
C VAL A 178 18.20 1.85 -8.56
N GLY A 179 17.18 1.56 -7.75
CA GLY A 179 15.91 2.30 -7.76
C GLY A 179 14.68 1.51 -8.22
N GLY A 180 14.74 0.17 -8.32
CA GLY A 180 13.62 -0.65 -8.78
C GLY A 180 12.30 -0.45 -8.00
N VAL A 181 12.35 -0.25 -6.67
CA VAL A 181 11.15 0.09 -5.89
C VAL A 181 10.58 1.46 -6.28
N MET A 182 11.43 2.48 -6.47
CA MET A 182 10.99 3.80 -6.93
C MET A 182 10.39 3.71 -8.34
N ALA A 183 11.02 2.95 -9.25
CA ALA A 183 10.52 2.73 -10.60
C ALA A 183 9.15 2.03 -10.59
N TYR A 184 8.97 1.03 -9.73
CA TYR A 184 7.68 0.37 -9.50
C TYR A 184 6.62 1.38 -9.06
N VAL A 185 6.89 2.17 -8.01
CA VAL A 185 5.95 3.18 -7.50
C VAL A 185 5.59 4.17 -8.61
N LEU A 186 6.56 4.73 -9.31
CA LEU A 186 6.32 5.71 -10.38
C LEU A 186 5.51 5.11 -11.54
N ARG A 187 5.76 3.84 -11.91
CA ARG A 187 4.97 3.12 -12.92
C ARG A 187 3.52 3.00 -12.48
N LYS A 188 3.25 2.42 -11.31
CA LYS A 188 1.89 2.22 -10.78
C LYS A 188 1.12 3.53 -10.68
N LEU A 189 1.77 4.59 -10.21
CA LEU A 189 1.14 5.92 -10.10
C LEU A 189 0.81 6.53 -11.47
N ARG A 190 1.71 6.40 -12.46
CA ARG A 190 1.48 6.89 -13.83
C ARG A 190 0.37 6.11 -14.52
N ASP A 191 0.38 4.79 -14.39
CA ASP A 191 -0.52 3.88 -15.09
C ASP A 191 -1.87 3.73 -14.36
N GLN A 192 -2.03 4.44 -13.24
CA GLN A 192 -3.21 4.46 -12.38
C GLN A 192 -3.62 3.09 -11.83
N GLU A 193 -2.63 2.27 -11.52
CA GLU A 193 -2.83 0.91 -11.04
C GLU A 193 -2.76 0.86 -9.51
N TRP A 194 -3.90 0.74 -8.85
CA TRP A 194 -4.03 0.49 -7.41
C TRP A 194 -5.40 -0.11 -7.10
N LEU A 195 -5.54 -0.68 -5.91
CA LEU A 195 -6.77 -1.32 -5.45
C LEU A 195 -7.50 -0.40 -4.47
N LEU A 196 -8.69 0.05 -4.84
CA LEU A 196 -9.58 0.84 -3.98
C LEU A 196 -10.31 -0.02 -2.95
#